data_AF-A0A804UH67-F1
#
_entry.id   AF-A0A804UH67-F1
#
_cell.length_a   1.000
_cell.length_b   1.000
_cell.length_c   1.000
_cell.angle_alpha   90.00
_cell.angle_beta   90.00
_cell.angle_gamma   90.00
#
_symmetry.space_group_name_H-M   'P 1'
#
loop_
_entity.id
_entity.type
_entity.pdbx_description
1 polymer ?
#
loop_
_entity_poly.entity_id
_entity_poly.type
_entity_poly.pdbx_seq_one_letter_code
_entity_poly.pdbx_strand_id
1 'polypeptide(L)'
;MTICSSEEIIDEFELLTRDARRVQQDTLRKILELNGDAEYLNRFNLGRRTDSKSFKSCIPLCVHSDIESYIQRIADGDDSPVLTGKPITSLSLSSGTTQGKPKFLPFNDELLESTFQIFRTSYAFRNREYPIVNGKALQFVYGSKQVFTQGGILAATATTNLYRSQRFKEAMKDVMTQCCSPDEVIFGPDFHQSLYCHLLCGLINSDEVQFVFSPFAHSLVHAFHSLEEVWEDLCADIRDGVLSKRVTAPSIRQAVSKILRPNPELASSIYIKCQSLSNWYGVIPTLWPNVKYIYGIMTGSMEPYLKKLRHYAGHLPLLSADYGASEGWVGSNINPTLPPEEVYTDTDWEIL
;
A
#
# COMPACT_ATOMS: atom_id res chain seq x y z
N MET A 1 15.11 4.29 -19.74
CA MET A 1 15.54 3.91 -18.39
C MET A 1 15.67 2.40 -18.42
N THR A 2 16.89 1.88 -18.28
CA THR A 2 17.19 0.45 -18.41
C THR A 2 16.42 -0.32 -17.34
N ILE A 3 15.79 -1.43 -17.72
CA ILE A 3 15.07 -2.32 -16.79
C ILE A 3 16.12 -2.82 -15.79
N CYS A 4 16.02 -2.38 -14.54
CA CYS A 4 16.88 -2.89 -13.49
C CYS A 4 16.38 -4.29 -13.13
N SER A 5 17.24 -5.30 -13.25
CA SER A 5 16.85 -6.68 -12.92
C SER A 5 16.62 -6.82 -11.41
N SER A 6 15.82 -7.80 -10.97
CA SER A 6 15.62 -8.04 -9.52
C SER A 6 16.95 -8.25 -8.77
N GLU A 7 17.95 -8.88 -9.42
CA GLU A 7 19.27 -9.08 -8.83
C GLU A 7 20.04 -7.76 -8.65
N GLU A 8 19.99 -6.84 -9.60
CA GLU A 8 20.64 -5.53 -9.46
C GLU A 8 20.05 -4.71 -8.30
N ILE A 9 18.72 -4.79 -8.10
CA ILE A 9 18.03 -4.13 -6.97
C ILE A 9 18.46 -4.74 -5.63
N ILE A 10 18.63 -6.07 -5.59
CA ILE A 10 19.12 -6.78 -4.40
C ILE A 10 20.57 -6.39 -4.12
N ASP A 11 21.45 -6.39 -5.13
CA ASP A 11 22.85 -5.98 -4.99
C ASP A 11 22.99 -4.53 -4.53
N GLU A 12 22.15 -3.62 -5.03
CA GLU A 12 22.10 -2.23 -4.56
C GLU A 12 21.73 -2.17 -3.07
N PHE A 13 20.70 -2.91 -2.64
CA PHE A 13 20.29 -2.97 -1.25
C PHE A 13 21.40 -3.53 -0.34
N GLU A 14 22.04 -4.64 -0.74
CA GLU A 14 23.17 -5.24 -0.02
C GLU A 14 24.37 -4.28 0.07
N LEU A 15 24.64 -3.50 -0.98
CA LEU A 15 25.70 -2.50 -0.96
C LEU A 15 25.38 -1.35 0.00
N LEU A 16 24.15 -0.86 0.00
CA LEU A 16 23.69 0.22 0.88
C LEU A 16 23.72 -0.19 2.36
N THR A 17 23.39 -1.44 2.66
CA THR A 17 23.33 -1.96 4.03
C THR A 17 24.72 -2.26 4.63
N ARG A 18 25.76 -2.48 3.82
CA ARG A 18 27.15 -2.67 4.29
C ARG A 18 27.71 -1.50 5.11
N ASP A 19 27.27 -0.28 4.84
CA ASP A 19 27.69 0.91 5.59
C ASP A 19 26.49 1.83 5.85
N ALA A 20 25.54 1.29 6.61
CA ALA A 20 24.33 2.01 7.02
C ALA A 20 24.66 3.34 7.74
N ARG A 21 25.78 3.38 8.49
CA ARG A 21 26.21 4.60 9.19
C ARG A 21 26.51 5.73 8.21
N ARG A 22 27.30 5.48 7.16
CA ARG A 22 27.59 6.48 6.13
C ARG A 22 26.32 6.90 5.39
N VAL A 23 25.47 5.94 5.00
CA VAL A 23 24.20 6.23 4.31
C VAL A 23 23.29 7.12 5.16
N GLN A 24 23.18 6.87 6.47
CA GLN A 24 22.42 7.71 7.40
C GLN A 24 23.01 9.11 7.53
N GLN A 25 24.34 9.24 7.60
CA GLN A 25 25.01 10.53 7.68
C GLN A 25 24.81 11.37 6.41
N ASP A 26 24.94 10.75 5.23
CA ASP A 26 24.71 11.42 3.94
C ASP A 26 23.24 11.78 3.75
N THR A 27 22.31 10.94 4.20
CA THR A 27 20.87 11.22 4.19
C THR A 27 20.52 12.42 5.06
N LEU A 28 21.02 12.45 6.30
CA LEU A 28 20.84 13.59 7.20
C LEU A 28 21.44 14.86 6.59
N ARG A 29 22.65 14.79 6.03
CA ARG A 29 23.29 15.93 5.36
C ARG A 29 22.39 16.50 4.26
N LYS A 30 21.89 15.64 3.37
CA LYS A 30 21.00 16.03 2.27
C LYS A 30 19.70 16.68 2.77
N ILE A 31 19.09 16.13 3.82
CA ILE A 31 17.89 16.71 4.44
C ILE A 31 18.19 18.11 4.99
N LEU A 32 19.31 18.29 5.69
CA LEU A 32 19.68 19.56 6.31
C LEU A 32 20.12 20.61 5.27
N GLU A 33 20.79 20.21 4.20
CA GLU A 33 21.13 21.09 3.07
C GLU A 33 19.87 21.59 2.36
N LEU A 34 18.92 20.69 2.09
CA LEU A 34 17.66 21.05 1.43
C LEU A 34 16.82 22.02 2.27
N ASN A 35 16.82 21.82 3.59
CA ASN A 35 15.92 22.51 4.51
C ASN A 35 16.61 23.61 5.31
N GLY A 36 17.84 24.00 4.97
CA GLY A 36 18.65 24.92 5.76
C GLY A 36 18.02 26.30 5.98
N ASP A 37 17.09 26.70 5.11
CA ASP A 37 16.33 27.95 5.21
C ASP A 37 14.95 27.81 5.85
N ALA A 38 14.58 26.59 6.25
CA ALA A 38 13.28 26.35 6.86
C ALA A 38 13.17 27.07 8.22
N GLU A 39 12.05 27.76 8.45
CA GLU A 39 11.72 28.45 9.69
C GLU A 39 11.92 27.54 10.91
N TYR A 40 11.50 26.27 10.81
CA TYR A 40 11.65 25.30 11.89
C TYR A 40 13.11 25.08 12.30
N LEU A 41 14.04 24.87 11.34
CA LEU A 41 15.46 24.68 11.66
C LEU A 41 16.11 25.98 12.15
N ASN A 42 15.68 27.12 11.61
CA ASN A 42 16.16 28.44 12.02
C ASN A 42 15.75 28.78 13.47
N ARG A 43 14.53 28.40 13.90
CA ARG A 43 14.06 28.56 15.28
C ARG A 43 14.99 27.92 16.32
N PHE A 44 15.65 26.82 15.95
CA PHE A 44 16.58 26.10 16.82
C PHE A 44 18.05 26.49 16.61
N ASN A 45 18.31 27.57 15.87
CA ASN A 45 19.66 28.09 15.61
C ASN A 45 20.62 27.02 15.03
N LEU A 46 20.10 26.11 14.19
CA LEU A 46 20.96 25.11 13.55
C LEU A 46 21.96 25.78 12.59
N GLY A 47 21.62 26.94 12.01
CA GLY A 47 22.56 27.79 11.27
C GLY A 47 23.14 27.11 10.03
N ARG A 48 22.29 26.41 9.27
CA ARG A 48 22.66 25.61 8.08
C ARG A 48 23.74 24.55 8.31
N ARG A 49 24.04 24.18 9.57
CA ARG A 49 24.94 23.06 9.89
C ARG A 49 24.29 21.74 9.49
N THR A 50 25.07 20.86 8.87
CA THR A 50 24.59 19.61 8.27
C THR A 50 25.15 18.36 8.95
N ASP A 51 25.92 18.54 10.03
CA ASP A 51 26.53 17.44 10.78
C ASP A 51 25.61 16.90 11.89
N SER A 52 25.73 15.61 12.16
CA SER A 52 24.90 14.90 13.14
C SER A 52 25.05 15.45 14.57
N LYS A 53 26.23 15.95 14.95
CA LYS A 53 26.48 16.46 16.31
C LYS A 53 25.70 17.75 16.53
N SER A 54 25.78 18.69 15.59
CA SER A 54 25.01 19.93 15.64
C SER A 54 23.51 19.64 15.63
N PHE A 55 23.04 18.76 14.74
CA PHE A 55 21.63 18.36 14.67
C PHE A 55 21.11 17.84 16.01
N LYS A 56 21.78 16.84 16.60
CA LYS A 56 21.41 16.24 17.89
C LYS A 56 21.45 17.24 19.05
N SER A 57 22.34 18.23 19.00
CA SER A 57 22.46 19.23 20.06
C SER A 57 21.45 20.38 19.97
N CYS A 58 20.91 20.65 18.78
CA CYS A 58 20.06 21.81 18.54
C CYS A 58 18.59 21.44 18.34
N ILE A 59 18.30 20.34 17.64
CA ILE A 59 16.93 19.97 17.25
C ILE A 59 16.36 19.01 18.29
N PRO A 60 15.27 19.38 19.01
CA PRO A 60 14.65 18.49 19.99
C PRO A 60 13.87 17.36 19.31
N LEU A 61 13.71 16.26 20.03
CA LEU A 61 12.68 15.27 19.68
C LEU A 61 11.31 15.95 19.79
N CYS A 62 10.44 15.68 18.83
CA CYS A 62 9.11 16.28 18.77
C CYS A 62 8.04 15.23 18.46
N VAL A 63 6.81 15.57 18.84
CA VAL A 63 5.60 14.86 18.45
C VAL A 63 4.78 15.73 17.49
N HIS A 64 3.75 15.14 16.86
CA HIS A 64 2.93 15.85 15.87
C HIS A 64 2.35 17.18 16.39
N SER A 65 1.90 17.24 17.64
CA SER A 65 1.36 18.48 18.24
C SER A 65 2.37 19.63 18.31
N ASP A 66 3.67 19.34 18.36
CA ASP A 66 4.71 20.36 18.40
C ASP A 66 4.91 21.03 17.04
N ILE A 67 4.55 20.32 15.96
CA ILE A 67 4.70 20.80 14.57
C ILE A 67 3.37 21.12 13.87
N GLU A 68 2.24 20.85 14.52
CA GLU A 68 0.90 20.99 13.96
C GLU A 68 0.62 22.41 13.45
N SER A 69 1.06 23.44 14.17
CA SER A 69 0.87 24.84 13.76
C SER A 69 1.61 25.19 12.46
N TYR A 70 2.80 24.62 12.24
CA TYR A 70 3.55 24.79 11.00
C TYR A 70 2.84 24.10 9.83
N ILE A 71 2.36 22.87 10.05
CA ILE A 71 1.61 22.11 9.04
C ILE A 71 0.30 22.83 8.70
N GLN A 72 -0.38 23.40 9.69
CA GLN A 72 -1.62 24.14 9.47
C GLN A 72 -1.38 25.40 8.63
N ARG A 73 -0.30 26.16 8.88
CA ARG A 73 0.07 27.30 8.03
C ARG A 73 0.26 26.91 6.58
N ILE A 74 0.98 25.81 6.33
CA ILE A 74 1.14 25.26 4.99
C ILE A 74 -0.23 24.90 4.40
N ALA A 75 -1.06 24.18 5.15
CA ALA A 75 -2.42 23.82 4.72
C ALA A 75 -3.30 25.05 4.42
N ASP A 76 -3.08 26.18 5.09
CA ASP A 76 -3.78 27.44 4.88
C ASP A 76 -3.21 28.29 3.73
N GLY A 77 -2.11 27.83 3.11
CA GLY A 77 -1.54 28.41 1.89
C GLY A 77 -0.21 29.15 2.08
N ASP A 78 0.45 28.99 3.23
CA ASP A 78 1.80 29.52 3.45
C ASP A 78 2.82 28.73 2.60
N ASP A 79 3.33 29.37 1.56
CA ASP A 79 4.31 28.82 0.62
C ASP A 79 5.77 29.16 1.00
N SER A 80 5.97 29.85 2.13
CA SER A 80 7.32 30.09 2.66
C SER A 80 7.98 28.78 3.11
N PRO A 81 9.32 28.74 3.24
CA PRO A 81 10.03 27.59 3.77
C PRO A 81 9.72 27.35 5.25
N VAL A 82 8.54 26.82 5.58
CA VAL A 82 8.12 26.63 6.98
C VAL A 82 8.81 25.42 7.60
N LEU A 83 8.59 24.24 7.01
CA LEU A 83 9.17 22.96 7.45
C LEU A 83 10.23 22.42 6.49
N THR A 84 10.18 22.84 5.22
CA THR A 84 11.01 22.32 4.14
C THR A 84 11.36 23.43 3.16
N GLY A 85 12.50 23.30 2.48
CA GLY A 85 12.90 24.22 1.41
C GLY A 85 12.13 24.03 0.09
N LYS A 86 11.30 22.98 -0.02
CA LYS A 86 10.48 22.71 -1.22
C LYS A 86 8.99 22.93 -0.96
N PRO A 87 8.24 23.44 -1.95
CA PRO A 87 6.79 23.56 -1.83
C PRO A 87 6.11 22.23 -1.54
N ILE A 88 5.13 22.24 -0.63
CA ILE A 88 4.29 21.07 -0.34
C ILE A 88 3.03 21.19 -1.20
N THR A 89 2.89 20.29 -2.17
CA THR A 89 1.79 20.28 -3.13
C THR A 89 0.66 19.32 -2.74
N SER A 90 0.90 18.46 -1.76
CA SER A 90 -0.10 17.52 -1.25
C SER A 90 0.14 17.15 0.21
N LEU A 91 -0.93 16.76 0.89
CA LEU A 91 -0.92 16.31 2.28
C LEU A 91 -1.51 14.91 2.39
N SER A 92 -0.94 14.11 3.29
CA SER A 92 -1.47 12.83 3.71
C SER A 92 -2.28 12.98 4.99
N LEU A 93 -3.46 12.37 5.01
CA LEU A 93 -4.29 12.17 6.19
C LEU A 93 -3.86 10.86 6.87
N SER A 94 -3.30 10.97 8.08
CA SER A 94 -2.97 9.80 8.90
C SER A 94 -4.23 9.21 9.55
N SER A 95 -4.21 7.90 9.81
CA SER A 95 -5.22 7.21 10.64
C SER A 95 -5.09 7.58 12.13
N GLY A 96 -3.92 8.06 12.57
CA GLY A 96 -3.72 8.61 13.90
C GLY A 96 -4.36 9.99 14.04
N THR A 97 -4.99 10.25 15.18
CA THR A 97 -5.60 11.56 15.49
C THR A 97 -4.79 12.33 16.53
N THR A 98 -4.80 13.66 16.44
CA THR A 98 -4.37 14.57 17.51
C THR A 98 -5.63 15.29 17.99
N GLN A 99 -5.98 15.15 19.27
CA GLN A 99 -7.22 15.73 19.84
C GLN A 99 -8.50 15.40 19.04
N GLY A 100 -8.58 14.21 18.45
CA GLY A 100 -9.73 13.76 17.65
C GLY A 100 -9.78 14.27 16.20
N LYS A 101 -8.80 15.06 15.75
CA LYS A 101 -8.67 15.49 14.35
C LYS A 101 -7.64 14.63 13.60
N PRO A 102 -7.88 14.28 12.32
CA PRO A 102 -6.89 13.61 11.48
C PRO A 102 -5.61 14.44 11.37
N LYS A 103 -4.45 13.80 11.50
CA LYS A 103 -3.16 14.48 11.32
C LYS A 103 -2.89 14.72 9.84
N PHE A 104 -2.63 15.97 9.47
CA PHE A 104 -1.99 16.29 8.20
C PHE A 104 -0.49 16.02 8.28
N LEU A 105 0.04 15.43 7.21
CA LEU A 105 1.45 15.16 7.03
C LEU A 105 1.88 15.58 5.62
N PRO A 106 3.01 16.30 5.47
CA PRO A 106 3.54 16.63 4.14
C PRO A 106 3.73 15.39 3.27
N PHE A 107 3.25 15.43 2.03
CA PHE A 107 3.52 14.43 1.02
C PHE A 107 4.31 15.09 -0.13
N ASN A 108 5.59 14.71 -0.25
CA ASN A 108 6.53 15.31 -1.19
C ASN A 108 7.19 14.25 -2.11
N ASP A 109 7.95 14.74 -3.08
CA ASP A 109 8.62 13.89 -4.07
C ASP A 109 9.67 12.96 -3.45
N GLU A 110 10.32 13.37 -2.36
CA GLU A 110 11.29 12.56 -1.61
C GLU A 110 10.63 11.36 -0.91
N LEU A 111 9.45 11.57 -0.31
CA LEU A 111 8.64 10.51 0.26
C LEU A 111 8.18 9.53 -0.83
N LEU A 112 7.79 10.06 -2.00
CA LEU A 112 7.41 9.25 -3.14
C LEU A 112 8.59 8.40 -3.65
N GLU A 113 9.78 8.98 -3.78
CA GLU A 113 10.97 8.28 -4.25
C GLU A 113 11.43 7.19 -3.27
N SER A 114 11.46 7.48 -1.97
CA SER A 114 11.77 6.46 -0.95
C SER A 114 10.75 5.33 -0.94
N THR A 115 9.46 5.63 -1.17
CA THR A 115 8.42 4.61 -1.35
C THR A 115 8.73 3.69 -2.54
N PHE A 116 9.20 4.24 -3.67
CA PHE A 116 9.56 3.45 -4.85
C PHE A 116 10.71 2.50 -4.54
N GLN A 117 11.75 2.99 -3.87
CA GLN A 117 12.89 2.17 -3.48
C GLN A 117 12.45 1.00 -2.60
N ILE A 118 11.68 1.25 -1.55
CA ILE A 118 11.20 0.21 -0.62
C ILE A 118 10.36 -0.85 -1.34
N PHE A 119 9.42 -0.44 -2.20
CA PHE A 119 8.57 -1.38 -2.93
C PHE A 119 9.33 -2.17 -3.98
N ARG A 120 10.32 -1.55 -4.65
CA ARG A 120 11.21 -2.23 -5.61
C ARG A 120 12.06 -3.28 -4.93
N THR A 121 12.69 -2.94 -3.81
CA THR A 121 13.49 -3.88 -3.01
C THR A 121 12.63 -5.05 -2.53
N SER A 122 11.49 -4.76 -1.90
CA SER A 122 10.56 -5.79 -1.40
C SER A 122 10.06 -6.71 -2.52
N TYR A 123 9.70 -6.14 -3.67
CA TYR A 123 9.32 -6.94 -4.83
C TYR A 123 10.48 -7.80 -5.34
N ALA A 124 11.71 -7.29 -5.43
CA ALA A 124 12.84 -8.05 -5.92
C ALA A 124 13.08 -9.32 -5.08
N PHE A 125 13.11 -9.19 -3.74
CA PHE A 125 13.23 -10.34 -2.84
C PHE A 125 12.03 -11.30 -2.95
N ARG A 126 10.79 -10.79 -2.96
CA ARG A 126 9.59 -11.63 -3.12
C ARG A 126 9.55 -12.36 -4.46
N ASN A 127 9.92 -11.67 -5.54
CA ASN A 127 9.88 -12.22 -6.89
C ASN A 127 11.00 -13.24 -7.13
N ARG A 128 12.12 -13.16 -6.39
CA ARG A 128 13.16 -14.20 -6.39
C ARG A 128 12.61 -15.53 -5.83
N GLU A 129 11.89 -15.48 -4.71
CA GLU A 129 11.33 -16.67 -4.05
C GLU A 129 10.03 -17.17 -4.70
N TYR A 130 9.17 -16.24 -5.13
CA TYR A 130 7.87 -16.51 -5.73
C TYR A 130 7.70 -15.76 -7.06
N PRO A 131 8.35 -16.20 -8.14
CA PRO A 131 8.37 -15.47 -9.41
C PRO A 131 6.98 -15.20 -9.97
N ILE A 132 6.66 -13.98 -10.34
CA ILE A 132 5.41 -13.60 -11.02
C ILE A 132 5.70 -13.48 -12.52
N VAL A 133 4.89 -14.13 -13.35
CA VAL A 133 5.08 -14.21 -14.80
C VAL A 133 3.78 -13.85 -15.49
N ASN A 134 3.71 -12.63 -16.03
CA ASN A 134 2.60 -12.13 -16.86
C ASN A 134 1.20 -12.44 -16.31
N GLY A 135 0.99 -12.20 -15.00
CA GLY A 135 -0.30 -12.38 -14.33
C GLY A 135 -0.95 -11.08 -13.88
N LYS A 136 -2.06 -11.21 -13.16
CA LYS A 136 -2.78 -10.14 -12.47
C LYS A 136 -2.74 -10.31 -10.95
N ALA A 137 -3.04 -9.24 -10.25
CA ALA A 137 -3.19 -9.22 -8.80
C ALA A 137 -4.66 -8.98 -8.42
N LEU A 138 -5.20 -9.81 -7.53
CA LEU A 138 -6.46 -9.51 -6.87
C LEU A 138 -6.16 -8.59 -5.69
N GLN A 139 -6.37 -7.29 -5.88
CA GLN A 139 -6.08 -6.28 -4.86
C GLN A 139 -7.37 -5.74 -4.23
N PHE A 140 -7.48 -5.83 -2.91
CA PHE A 140 -8.51 -5.15 -2.12
C PHE A 140 -7.93 -3.84 -1.58
N VAL A 141 -7.93 -2.81 -2.43
CA VAL A 141 -7.38 -1.48 -2.14
C VAL A 141 -8.48 -0.45 -2.31
N TYR A 142 -8.62 0.43 -1.31
CA TYR A 142 -9.69 1.41 -1.25
C TYR A 142 -9.10 2.81 -1.16
N GLY A 143 -9.43 3.66 -2.13
CA GLY A 143 -9.06 5.06 -2.13
C GLY A 143 -10.04 5.91 -1.32
N SER A 144 -9.51 6.88 -0.58
CA SER A 144 -10.30 7.87 0.12
C SER A 144 -10.75 9.01 -0.80
N LYS A 145 -11.77 9.74 -0.34
CA LYS A 145 -12.12 11.03 -0.91
C LYS A 145 -10.92 11.98 -0.81
N GLN A 146 -10.72 12.76 -1.87
CA GLN A 146 -9.80 13.89 -1.90
C GLN A 146 -10.51 15.15 -1.41
N VAL A 147 -9.85 15.92 -0.56
CA VAL A 147 -10.32 17.21 -0.08
C VAL A 147 -9.27 18.27 -0.36
N PHE A 148 -9.69 19.51 -0.57
CA PHE A 148 -8.77 20.64 -0.64
C PHE A 148 -8.75 21.34 0.71
N THR A 149 -7.56 21.71 1.18
CA THR A 149 -7.40 22.58 2.34
C THR A 149 -7.82 24.01 2.00
N GLN A 150 -7.88 24.89 3.00
CA GLN A 150 -8.20 26.30 2.79
C GLN A 150 -7.19 26.99 1.85
N GLY A 151 -5.91 26.61 1.94
CA GLY A 151 -4.85 27.06 1.03
C GLY A 151 -4.85 26.41 -0.35
N GLY A 152 -5.84 25.57 -0.67
CA GLY A 152 -5.94 24.89 -1.96
C GLY A 152 -4.99 23.69 -2.12
N ILE A 153 -4.40 23.18 -1.05
CA ILE A 153 -3.54 21.99 -1.08
C ILE A 153 -4.42 20.73 -1.08
N LEU A 154 -4.07 19.77 -1.93
CA LEU A 154 -4.78 18.50 -2.02
C LEU A 154 -4.44 17.61 -0.82
N ALA A 155 -5.45 17.13 -0.10
CA ALA A 155 -5.30 16.19 1.00
C ALA A 155 -6.11 14.90 0.77
N ALA A 156 -5.47 13.76 1.00
CA ALA A 156 -6.09 12.44 0.97
C ALA A 156 -5.28 11.47 1.85
N THR A 157 -5.73 10.23 2.01
CA THR A 157 -4.91 9.19 2.64
C THR A 157 -3.62 8.94 1.84
N ALA A 158 -2.54 8.52 2.50
CA ALA A 158 -1.26 8.24 1.84
C ALA A 158 -1.41 7.24 0.67
N THR A 159 -2.18 6.17 0.86
CA THR A 159 -2.51 5.19 -0.19
C THR A 159 -3.19 5.85 -1.39
N THR A 160 -4.09 6.80 -1.17
CA THR A 160 -4.79 7.49 -2.25
C THR A 160 -3.86 8.41 -3.03
N ASN A 161 -3.00 9.16 -2.34
CA ASN A 161 -2.00 10.00 -2.99
C ASN A 161 -1.05 9.14 -3.84
N LEU A 162 -0.63 7.98 -3.32
CA LEU A 162 0.24 7.05 -4.03
C LEU A 162 -0.42 6.45 -5.27
N TYR A 163 -1.59 5.82 -5.13
CA TYR A 163 -2.27 5.13 -6.24
C TYR A 163 -2.82 6.09 -7.31
N ARG A 164 -3.05 7.36 -7.00
CA ARG A 164 -3.41 8.40 -7.99
C ARG A 164 -2.20 9.05 -8.66
N SER A 165 -1.00 8.88 -8.12
CA SER A 165 0.21 9.47 -8.69
C SER A 165 0.56 8.81 -10.02
N GLN A 166 0.55 9.59 -11.10
CA GLN A 166 0.97 9.12 -12.43
C GLN A 166 2.44 8.68 -12.41
N ARG A 167 3.29 9.41 -11.69
CA ARG A 167 4.70 9.06 -11.49
C ARG A 167 4.86 7.70 -10.80
N PHE A 168 4.02 7.38 -9.81
CA PHE A 168 4.01 6.05 -9.19
C PHE A 168 3.59 4.97 -10.17
N LYS A 169 2.49 5.17 -10.90
CA LYS A 169 2.01 4.20 -11.91
C LYS A 169 3.07 3.90 -12.97
N GLU A 170 3.80 4.91 -13.42
CA GLU A 170 4.88 4.77 -14.39
C GLU A 170 6.12 4.11 -13.78
N ALA A 171 6.58 4.57 -12.61
CA ALA A 171 7.78 4.06 -11.95
C ALA A 171 7.63 2.61 -11.48
N MET A 172 6.41 2.17 -11.20
CA MET A 172 6.11 0.83 -10.71
C MET A 172 5.57 -0.11 -11.80
N LYS A 173 5.52 0.31 -13.07
CA LYS A 173 4.93 -0.50 -14.15
C LYS A 173 5.51 -1.91 -14.27
N ASP A 174 6.82 -2.04 -14.03
CA ASP A 174 7.55 -3.31 -14.19
C ASP A 174 7.54 -4.18 -12.90
N VAL A 175 7.02 -3.63 -11.80
CA VAL A 175 7.13 -4.18 -10.43
C VAL A 175 5.75 -4.43 -9.83
N MET A 176 4.76 -3.60 -10.18
CA MET A 176 3.37 -3.79 -9.82
C MET A 176 2.67 -4.58 -10.90
N THR A 177 2.29 -5.79 -10.55
CA THR A 177 1.40 -6.63 -11.33
C THR A 177 0.05 -5.94 -11.51
N GLN A 178 -0.48 -6.00 -12.73
CA GLN A 178 -1.74 -5.37 -13.09
C GLN A 178 -2.88 -5.79 -12.14
N CYS A 179 -3.59 -4.82 -11.56
CA CYS A 179 -4.76 -5.10 -10.74
C CYS A 179 -5.91 -5.63 -11.61
N CYS A 180 -6.68 -6.60 -11.09
CA CYS A 180 -7.89 -7.08 -11.75
C CYS A 180 -8.98 -6.00 -11.79
N SER A 181 -8.97 -5.09 -10.82
CA SER A 181 -10.03 -4.10 -10.64
C SER A 181 -9.68 -2.79 -11.33
N PRO A 182 -10.64 -2.15 -12.04
CA PRO A 182 -10.42 -0.84 -12.63
C PRO A 182 -10.32 0.25 -11.54
N ASP A 183 -9.71 1.39 -11.90
CA ASP A 183 -9.53 2.54 -10.99
C ASP A 183 -10.85 3.01 -10.37
N GLU A 184 -11.97 2.96 -11.12
CA GLU A 184 -13.28 3.36 -10.61
C GLU A 184 -13.79 2.47 -9.47
N VAL A 185 -13.34 1.21 -9.39
CA VAL A 185 -13.63 0.31 -8.27
C VAL A 185 -12.75 0.67 -7.07
N ILE A 186 -11.44 0.88 -7.28
CA ILE A 186 -10.48 1.26 -6.24
C ILE A 186 -10.89 2.58 -5.58
N PHE A 187 -11.27 3.57 -6.40
CA PHE A 187 -11.68 4.91 -5.97
C PHE A 187 -13.20 5.06 -5.87
N GLY A 188 -13.91 3.94 -5.71
CA GLY A 188 -15.35 3.93 -5.58
C GLY A 188 -15.83 4.69 -4.33
N PRO A 189 -17.00 5.34 -4.39
CA PRO A 189 -17.51 6.14 -3.27
C PRO A 189 -18.10 5.30 -2.13
N ASP A 190 -18.38 4.02 -2.38
CA ASP A 190 -18.99 3.10 -1.42
C ASP A 190 -18.15 1.84 -1.27
N PHE A 191 -17.74 1.57 -0.03
CA PHE A 191 -16.86 0.46 0.30
C PHE A 191 -17.44 -0.90 -0.06
N HIS A 192 -18.73 -1.14 0.23
CA HIS A 192 -19.36 -2.44 -0.02
C HIS A 192 -19.52 -2.71 -1.51
N GLN A 193 -19.83 -1.69 -2.30
CA GLN A 193 -19.88 -1.78 -3.75
C GLN A 193 -18.49 -2.05 -4.35
N SER A 194 -17.47 -1.33 -3.89
CA SER A 194 -16.07 -1.57 -4.30
C SER A 194 -15.62 -2.98 -3.95
N LEU A 195 -15.90 -3.46 -2.73
CA LEU A 195 -15.55 -4.81 -2.31
C LEU A 195 -16.20 -5.88 -3.18
N TYR A 196 -17.51 -5.76 -3.42
CA TYR A 196 -18.23 -6.67 -4.31
C TYR A 196 -17.61 -6.69 -5.71
N CYS A 197 -17.28 -5.51 -6.25
CA CYS A 197 -16.66 -5.41 -7.56
C CYS A 197 -15.20 -5.91 -7.60
N HIS A 198 -14.43 -5.78 -6.52
CA HIS A 198 -13.10 -6.39 -6.42
C HIS A 198 -13.19 -7.92 -6.53
N LEU A 199 -14.11 -8.54 -5.79
CA LEU A 199 -14.37 -9.98 -5.87
C LEU A 199 -14.81 -10.40 -7.28
N LEU A 200 -15.77 -9.67 -7.88
CA LEU A 200 -16.25 -9.93 -9.23
C LEU A 200 -15.13 -9.86 -10.27
N CYS A 201 -14.31 -8.80 -10.25
CA CYS A 201 -13.18 -8.66 -11.15
C CYS A 201 -12.14 -9.78 -10.95
N GLY A 202 -11.88 -10.15 -9.69
CA GLY A 202 -11.01 -11.27 -9.37
C GLY A 202 -11.50 -12.60 -9.94
N LEU A 203 -12.81 -12.88 -9.87
CA LEU A 203 -13.40 -14.11 -10.41
C LEU A 203 -13.37 -14.13 -11.95
N ILE A 204 -13.68 -13.00 -12.60
CA ILE A 204 -13.58 -12.85 -14.06
C ILE A 204 -12.16 -13.14 -14.56
N ASN A 205 -11.15 -12.77 -13.79
CA ASN A 205 -9.74 -12.98 -14.12
C ASN A 205 -9.12 -14.16 -13.35
N SER A 206 -9.93 -15.13 -12.92
CA SER A 206 -9.51 -16.19 -11.99
C SER A 206 -8.22 -16.92 -12.40
N ASP A 207 -8.08 -17.26 -13.68
CA ASP A 207 -6.90 -17.94 -14.22
C ASP A 207 -5.67 -17.04 -14.36
N GLU A 208 -5.83 -15.72 -14.38
CA GLU A 208 -4.71 -14.76 -14.50
C GLU A 208 -4.16 -14.33 -13.13
N VAL A 209 -4.91 -14.52 -12.04
CA VAL A 209 -4.50 -14.05 -10.70
C VAL A 209 -3.31 -14.86 -10.20
N GLN A 210 -2.19 -14.18 -9.91
CA GLN A 210 -0.97 -14.79 -9.36
C GLN A 210 -0.70 -14.43 -7.89
N PHE A 211 -1.33 -13.40 -7.35
CA PHE A 211 -1.36 -13.18 -5.91
C PHE A 211 -2.58 -12.37 -5.47
N VAL A 212 -2.89 -12.48 -4.18
CA VAL A 212 -3.93 -11.70 -3.51
C VAL A 212 -3.27 -10.67 -2.60
N PHE A 213 -3.76 -9.43 -2.61
CA PHE A 213 -3.19 -8.36 -1.81
C PHE A 213 -4.25 -7.47 -1.16
N SER A 214 -3.96 -7.02 0.05
CA SER A 214 -4.58 -5.85 0.66
C SER A 214 -3.57 -5.20 1.61
N PRO A 215 -3.64 -3.88 1.89
CA PRO A 215 -2.74 -3.27 2.85
C PRO A 215 -2.73 -3.96 4.22
N PHE A 216 -3.86 -4.49 4.69
CA PHE A 216 -3.97 -5.10 6.01
C PHE A 216 -4.67 -6.47 5.97
N ALA A 217 -4.23 -7.40 6.83
CA ALA A 217 -4.83 -8.74 6.95
C ALA A 217 -6.34 -8.70 7.26
N HIS A 218 -6.79 -7.73 8.07
CA HIS A 218 -8.22 -7.61 8.40
C HIS A 218 -9.09 -7.43 7.14
N SER A 219 -8.60 -6.67 6.15
CA SER A 219 -9.32 -6.38 4.91
C SER A 219 -9.44 -7.65 4.04
N LEU A 220 -8.41 -8.49 4.01
CA LEU A 220 -8.45 -9.79 3.35
C LEU A 220 -9.49 -10.71 4.00
N VAL A 221 -9.47 -10.83 5.33
CA VAL A 221 -10.44 -11.66 6.05
C VAL A 221 -11.87 -11.16 5.81
N HIS A 222 -12.09 -9.84 5.84
CA HIS A 222 -13.38 -9.24 5.56
C HIS A 222 -13.85 -9.49 4.12
N ALA A 223 -12.95 -9.38 3.14
CA ALA A 223 -13.25 -9.62 1.75
C ALA A 223 -13.68 -11.07 1.49
N PHE A 224 -12.94 -12.03 2.01
CA PHE A 224 -13.27 -13.44 1.84
C PHE A 224 -14.48 -13.87 2.68
N HIS A 225 -14.72 -13.25 3.83
CA HIS A 225 -15.99 -13.44 4.55
C HIS A 225 -17.18 -12.92 3.75
N SER A 226 -17.05 -11.74 3.12
CA SER A 226 -18.11 -11.20 2.25
C SER A 226 -18.35 -12.09 1.03
N LEU A 227 -17.30 -12.72 0.49
CA LEU A 227 -17.44 -13.74 -0.56
C LEU A 227 -18.32 -14.91 -0.09
N GLU A 228 -18.17 -15.37 1.16
CA GLU A 228 -19.01 -16.45 1.72
C GLU A 228 -20.51 -16.10 1.63
N GLU A 229 -20.86 -14.83 1.73
CA GLU A 229 -22.24 -14.33 1.73
C GLU A 229 -22.79 -14.06 0.33
N VAL A 230 -21.94 -13.67 -0.63
CA VAL A 230 -22.38 -13.10 -1.93
C VAL A 230 -21.93 -13.89 -3.15
N TRP A 231 -21.29 -15.05 -2.98
CA TRP A 231 -20.77 -15.85 -4.09
C TRP A 231 -21.84 -16.28 -5.11
N GLU A 232 -23.08 -16.55 -4.67
CA GLU A 232 -24.17 -16.90 -5.59
C GLU A 232 -24.58 -15.72 -6.48
N ASP A 233 -24.66 -14.51 -5.92
CA ASP A 233 -24.89 -13.27 -6.67
C ASP A 233 -23.77 -13.04 -7.68
N LEU A 234 -22.51 -13.23 -7.26
CA LEU A 234 -21.34 -13.08 -8.15
C LEU A 234 -21.40 -14.09 -9.31
N CYS A 235 -21.78 -15.34 -9.04
CA CYS A 235 -22.02 -16.34 -10.08
C CYS A 235 -23.14 -15.92 -11.04
N ALA A 236 -24.24 -15.36 -10.54
CA ALA A 236 -25.35 -14.89 -11.37
C ALA A 236 -24.91 -13.73 -12.27
N ASP A 237 -24.20 -12.73 -11.71
CA ASP A 237 -23.67 -11.59 -12.46
C ASP A 237 -22.73 -12.04 -13.59
N ILE A 238 -21.83 -13.00 -13.33
CA ILE A 238 -20.93 -13.57 -14.34
C ILE A 238 -21.72 -14.34 -15.41
N ARG A 239 -22.70 -15.14 -15.00
CA ARG A 239 -23.53 -15.96 -15.92
C ARG A 239 -24.26 -15.09 -16.93
N ASP A 240 -24.95 -14.06 -16.43
CA ASP A 240 -25.83 -13.22 -17.22
C ASP A 240 -25.07 -12.05 -17.87
N GLY A 241 -23.85 -11.76 -17.40
CA GLY A 241 -23.08 -10.60 -17.83
C GLY A 241 -23.68 -9.27 -17.40
N VAL A 242 -24.51 -9.27 -16.35
CA VAL A 242 -25.24 -8.11 -15.86
C VAL A 242 -24.85 -7.85 -14.41
N LEU A 243 -24.36 -6.65 -14.13
CA LEU A 243 -23.95 -6.29 -12.79
C LEU A 243 -25.16 -6.10 -11.87
N SER A 244 -25.12 -6.73 -10.70
CA SER A 244 -26.16 -6.68 -9.67
C SER A 244 -26.62 -5.25 -9.36
N LYS A 245 -27.92 -5.10 -9.05
CA LYS A 245 -28.54 -3.82 -8.67
C LYS A 245 -28.00 -3.25 -7.36
N ARG A 246 -27.28 -4.05 -6.57
CA ARG A 246 -26.59 -3.61 -5.35
C ARG A 246 -25.51 -2.56 -5.62
N VAL A 247 -24.91 -2.58 -6.82
CA VAL A 247 -23.91 -1.59 -7.23
C VAL A 247 -24.65 -0.42 -7.87
N THR A 248 -24.83 0.67 -7.13
CA THR A 248 -25.57 1.84 -7.59
C THR A 248 -24.66 2.94 -8.14
N ALA A 249 -23.37 2.95 -7.79
CA ALA A 249 -22.40 3.95 -8.20
C ALA A 249 -22.21 3.96 -9.74
N PRO A 250 -22.56 5.04 -10.45
CA PRO A 250 -22.54 5.06 -11.92
C PRO A 250 -21.15 4.81 -12.51
N SER A 251 -20.10 5.36 -11.90
CA SER A 251 -18.70 5.17 -12.35
C SER A 251 -18.28 3.70 -12.28
N ILE A 252 -18.58 3.02 -11.17
CA ILE A 252 -18.30 1.59 -11.00
C ILE A 252 -19.07 0.78 -12.02
N ARG A 253 -20.39 1.02 -12.17
CA ARG A 253 -21.22 0.29 -13.15
C ARG A 253 -20.68 0.45 -14.57
N GLN A 254 -20.32 1.66 -14.97
CA GLN A 254 -19.77 1.95 -16.29
C GLN A 254 -18.42 1.25 -16.51
N ALA A 255 -17.52 1.24 -15.53
CA ALA A 255 -16.23 0.57 -15.65
C ALA A 255 -16.39 -0.96 -15.71
N VAL A 256 -17.16 -1.55 -14.80
CA VAL A 256 -17.33 -3.00 -14.70
C VAL A 256 -18.10 -3.58 -15.89
N SER A 257 -19.10 -2.86 -16.42
CA SER A 257 -19.81 -3.29 -17.65
C SER A 257 -18.92 -3.40 -18.89
N LYS A 258 -17.74 -2.76 -18.91
CA LYS A 258 -16.78 -2.92 -20.01
C LYS A 258 -16.06 -4.26 -19.97
N ILE A 259 -15.91 -4.85 -18.79
CA ILE A 259 -15.19 -6.12 -18.56
C ILE A 259 -16.13 -7.31 -18.31
N LEU A 260 -17.31 -7.08 -17.76
CA LEU A 260 -18.31 -8.11 -17.49
C LEU A 260 -18.97 -8.54 -18.81
N ARG A 261 -18.87 -9.83 -19.13
CA ARG A 261 -19.46 -10.48 -20.30
C ARG A 261 -20.17 -11.75 -19.83
N PRO A 262 -21.31 -12.12 -20.44
CA PRO A 262 -22.00 -13.35 -20.09
C PRO A 262 -21.05 -14.55 -20.25
N ASN A 263 -20.81 -15.27 -19.15
CA ASN A 263 -19.95 -16.45 -19.14
C ASN A 263 -20.54 -17.55 -18.23
N PRO A 264 -21.54 -18.31 -18.72
CA PRO A 264 -22.19 -19.36 -17.95
C PRO A 264 -21.27 -20.49 -17.52
N GLU A 265 -20.22 -20.78 -18.31
CA GLU A 265 -19.25 -21.83 -18.01
C GLU A 265 -18.40 -21.47 -16.79
N LEU A 266 -17.84 -20.25 -16.77
CA LEU A 266 -17.09 -19.74 -15.62
C LEU A 266 -17.98 -19.68 -14.38
N ALA A 267 -19.21 -19.16 -14.51
CA ALA A 267 -20.15 -19.09 -13.39
C ALA A 267 -20.46 -20.49 -12.81
N SER A 268 -20.67 -21.50 -13.66
CA SER A 268 -20.94 -22.87 -13.22
C SER A 268 -19.71 -23.52 -12.57
N SER A 269 -18.52 -23.27 -13.12
CA SER A 269 -17.25 -23.73 -12.55
C SER A 269 -17.02 -23.16 -11.14
N ILE A 270 -17.19 -21.84 -10.96
CA ILE A 270 -17.10 -21.18 -9.65
C ILE A 270 -18.16 -21.75 -8.71
N TYR A 271 -19.39 -21.95 -9.20
CA TYR A 271 -20.48 -22.45 -8.37
C TYR A 271 -20.18 -23.84 -7.80
N ILE A 272 -19.72 -24.77 -8.65
CA ILE A 272 -19.32 -26.13 -8.24
C ILE A 272 -18.16 -26.08 -7.26
N LYS A 273 -17.14 -25.26 -7.53
CA LYS A 273 -15.99 -25.06 -6.63
C LYS A 273 -16.44 -24.60 -5.24
N CYS A 274 -17.26 -23.55 -5.16
CA CYS A 274 -17.79 -23.04 -3.90
C CYS A 274 -18.61 -24.10 -3.15
N GLN A 275 -19.50 -24.84 -3.84
CA GLN A 275 -20.27 -25.90 -3.21
C GLN A 275 -19.42 -27.06 -2.67
N SER A 276 -18.30 -27.35 -3.34
CA SER A 276 -17.39 -28.44 -2.92
C SER A 276 -16.53 -28.10 -1.70
N LEU A 277 -16.44 -26.81 -1.32
CA LEU A 277 -15.63 -26.37 -0.19
C LEU A 277 -16.30 -26.75 1.14
N SER A 278 -15.53 -27.38 2.02
CA SER A 278 -15.96 -27.58 3.41
C SER A 278 -15.55 -26.37 4.24
N ASN A 279 -16.55 -25.64 4.76
CA ASN A 279 -16.35 -24.48 5.63
C ASN A 279 -15.41 -23.42 5.02
N TRP A 280 -15.37 -23.24 3.70
CA TRP A 280 -14.52 -22.25 3.02
C TRP A 280 -13.00 -22.42 3.20
N TYR A 281 -12.55 -23.58 3.68
CA TYR A 281 -11.13 -23.85 3.84
C TYR A 281 -10.44 -23.91 2.47
N GLY A 282 -9.35 -23.15 2.28
CA GLY A 282 -8.62 -23.13 1.01
C GLY A 282 -9.42 -22.53 -0.16
N VAL A 283 -10.38 -21.63 0.13
CA VAL A 283 -11.17 -20.96 -0.92
C VAL A 283 -10.27 -20.23 -1.93
N ILE A 284 -9.17 -19.62 -1.48
CA ILE A 284 -8.29 -18.83 -2.34
C ILE A 284 -7.64 -19.69 -3.43
N PRO A 285 -6.88 -20.75 -3.11
CA PRO A 285 -6.29 -21.59 -4.15
C PRO A 285 -7.34 -22.37 -4.96
N THR A 286 -8.56 -22.57 -4.44
CA THR A 286 -9.63 -23.25 -5.18
C THR A 286 -10.21 -22.37 -6.29
N LEU A 287 -10.49 -21.10 -5.98
CA LEU A 287 -11.05 -20.16 -6.94
C LEU A 287 -9.99 -19.53 -7.85
N TRP A 288 -8.78 -19.32 -7.34
CA TRP A 288 -7.64 -18.74 -8.06
C TRP A 288 -6.45 -19.70 -8.06
N PRO A 289 -6.44 -20.70 -8.97
CA PRO A 289 -5.48 -21.82 -8.92
C PRO A 289 -4.03 -21.42 -9.18
N ASN A 290 -3.78 -20.24 -9.78
CA ASN A 290 -2.44 -19.75 -10.11
C ASN A 290 -1.87 -18.79 -9.05
N VAL A 291 -2.58 -18.58 -7.94
CA VAL A 291 -2.09 -17.75 -6.83
C VAL A 291 -0.89 -18.42 -6.17
N LYS A 292 0.18 -17.64 -5.98
CA LYS A 292 1.44 -18.10 -5.38
C LYS A 292 1.57 -17.71 -3.92
N TYR A 293 0.96 -16.60 -3.52
CA TYR A 293 1.00 -16.09 -2.15
C TYR A 293 -0.14 -15.09 -1.87
N ILE A 294 -0.33 -14.81 -0.59
CA ILE A 294 -1.20 -13.73 -0.10
C ILE A 294 -0.31 -12.69 0.58
N TYR A 295 -0.49 -11.42 0.23
CA TYR A 295 0.40 -10.33 0.62
C TYR A 295 -0.36 -9.21 1.36
N GLY A 296 0.26 -8.64 2.40
CA GLY A 296 -0.31 -7.53 3.16
C GLY A 296 0.38 -7.35 4.50
N ILE A 297 0.05 -6.28 5.24
CA ILE A 297 0.55 -6.12 6.62
C ILE A 297 -0.15 -7.14 7.51
N MET A 298 0.66 -8.00 8.14
CA MET A 298 0.21 -9.18 8.88
C MET A 298 0.77 -9.26 10.30
N THR A 299 1.62 -8.31 10.69
CA THR A 299 2.29 -8.23 11.99
C THR A 299 1.51 -7.35 12.98
N GLY A 300 1.85 -7.44 14.27
CA GLY A 300 1.32 -6.55 15.31
C GLY A 300 -0.19 -6.72 15.49
N SER A 301 -0.96 -5.63 15.36
CA SER A 301 -2.42 -5.68 15.52
C SER A 301 -3.15 -6.51 14.46
N MET A 302 -2.44 -6.95 13.40
CA MET A 302 -2.98 -7.80 12.35
C MET A 302 -2.84 -9.31 12.65
N GLU A 303 -2.02 -9.71 13.63
CA GLU A 303 -1.80 -11.11 13.99
C GLU A 303 -3.07 -11.89 14.36
N PRO A 304 -4.06 -11.32 15.07
CA PRO A 304 -5.30 -12.02 15.40
C PRO A 304 -6.08 -12.51 14.16
N TYR A 305 -5.88 -11.90 12.99
CA TYR A 305 -6.56 -12.28 11.75
C TYR A 305 -5.90 -13.46 11.04
N LEU A 306 -4.65 -13.81 11.38
CA LEU A 306 -3.88 -14.81 10.65
C LEU A 306 -4.48 -16.20 10.72
N LYS A 307 -5.13 -16.56 11.84
CA LYS A 307 -5.82 -17.86 11.94
C LYS A 307 -6.90 -18.02 10.87
N LYS A 308 -7.78 -17.02 10.70
CA LYS A 308 -8.85 -17.06 9.70
C LYS A 308 -8.30 -16.84 8.29
N LEU A 309 -7.24 -16.04 8.13
CA LEU A 309 -6.60 -15.87 6.82
C LEU A 309 -5.93 -17.16 6.33
N ARG A 310 -5.20 -17.88 7.20
CA ARG A 310 -4.62 -19.21 6.91
C ARG A 310 -5.70 -20.22 6.52
N HIS A 311 -6.85 -20.15 7.18
CA HIS A 311 -8.01 -20.98 6.82
C HIS A 311 -8.45 -20.75 5.37
N TYR A 312 -8.54 -19.50 4.91
CA TYR A 312 -8.85 -19.19 3.50
C TYR A 312 -7.70 -19.52 2.54
N ALA A 313 -6.46 -19.33 2.98
CA ALA A 313 -5.24 -19.56 2.21
C ALA A 313 -5.00 -21.06 1.92
N GLY A 314 -5.39 -21.93 2.85
CA GLY A 314 -5.05 -23.34 2.78
C GLY A 314 -3.53 -23.54 2.83
N HIS A 315 -2.94 -23.97 1.72
CA HIS A 315 -1.51 -24.23 1.59
C HIS A 315 -0.69 -23.00 1.14
N LEU A 316 -1.35 -21.91 0.74
CA LEU A 316 -0.66 -20.73 0.22
C LEU A 316 0.12 -20.00 1.32
N PRO A 317 1.35 -19.54 1.05
CA PRO A 317 2.13 -18.78 2.01
C PRO A 317 1.53 -17.38 2.23
N LEU A 318 1.64 -16.92 3.48
CA LEU A 318 1.28 -15.58 3.92
C LEU A 318 2.53 -14.72 4.03
N LEU A 319 2.65 -13.69 3.21
CA LEU A 319 3.80 -12.81 3.13
C LEU A 319 3.47 -11.47 3.78
N SER A 320 4.18 -11.11 4.85
CA SER A 320 4.03 -9.78 5.45
C SER A 320 4.66 -8.70 4.56
N ALA A 321 3.92 -7.61 4.38
CA ALA A 321 4.37 -6.42 3.66
C ALA A 321 5.39 -5.60 4.44
N ASP A 322 5.90 -4.57 3.76
CA ASP A 322 6.91 -3.63 4.26
C ASP A 322 6.42 -2.82 5.47
N TYR A 323 7.38 -2.26 6.22
CA TYR A 323 7.11 -1.45 7.40
C TYR A 323 7.16 0.04 7.08
N GLY A 324 6.07 0.75 7.37
CA GLY A 324 5.97 2.18 7.13
C GLY A 324 4.76 2.82 7.80
N ALA A 325 4.74 4.14 7.76
CA ALA A 325 3.66 4.98 8.25
C ALA A 325 3.38 6.12 7.24
N SER A 326 2.39 6.97 7.54
CA SER A 326 2.06 8.10 6.66
C SER A 326 3.18 9.14 6.61
N GLU A 327 4.03 9.20 7.63
CA GLU A 327 5.21 10.05 7.74
C GLU A 327 6.39 9.57 6.88
N GLY A 328 6.44 8.27 6.55
CA GLY A 328 7.59 7.67 5.88
C GLY A 328 7.59 6.14 5.90
N TRP A 329 8.19 5.54 4.87
CA TRP A 329 8.53 4.12 4.88
C TRP A 329 9.85 3.90 5.64
N VAL A 330 9.89 2.82 6.41
CA VAL A 330 11.01 2.52 7.31
C VAL A 330 11.86 1.36 6.80
N GLY A 331 11.25 0.28 6.30
CA GLY A 331 12.02 -0.87 5.84
C GLY A 331 11.24 -1.83 4.95
N SER A 332 11.96 -2.49 4.05
CA SER A 332 11.45 -3.56 3.18
C SER A 332 11.54 -4.92 3.89
N ASN A 333 10.56 -5.80 3.67
CA ASN A 333 10.70 -7.19 4.07
C ASN A 333 11.58 -7.93 3.04
N ILE A 334 12.82 -8.27 3.43
CA ILE A 334 13.80 -8.97 2.58
C ILE A 334 13.76 -10.50 2.74
N ASN A 335 13.00 -11.02 3.71
CA ASN A 335 12.88 -12.45 4.00
C ASN A 335 11.42 -12.90 3.82
N PRO A 336 10.92 -12.99 2.58
CA PRO A 336 9.50 -13.23 2.31
C PRO A 336 9.05 -14.67 2.65
N THR A 337 9.97 -15.55 3.02
CA THR A 337 9.67 -16.92 3.45
C THR A 337 9.39 -17.03 4.95
N LEU A 338 9.73 -16.01 5.74
CA LEU A 338 9.42 -16.00 7.17
C LEU A 338 7.91 -15.93 7.40
N PRO A 339 7.40 -16.67 8.41
CA PRO A 339 6.00 -16.52 8.80
C PRO A 339 5.77 -15.09 9.31
N PRO A 340 4.56 -14.52 9.12
CA PRO A 340 4.29 -13.14 9.51
C PRO A 340 4.65 -12.79 10.95
N GLU A 341 4.52 -13.75 11.88
CA GLU A 341 4.85 -13.58 13.29
C GLU A 341 6.35 -13.35 13.56
N GLU A 342 7.24 -13.70 12.62
CA GLU A 342 8.70 -13.66 12.80
C GLU A 342 9.38 -12.50 12.05
N VAL A 343 8.66 -11.79 11.17
CA VAL A 343 9.25 -10.81 10.23
C VAL A 343 9.97 -9.64 10.91
N TYR A 344 9.59 -9.27 12.13
CA TYR A 344 10.20 -8.15 12.89
C TYR A 344 10.66 -8.54 14.30
N THR A 345 10.70 -9.83 14.61
CA THR A 345 11.04 -10.32 15.96
C THR A 345 12.47 -10.82 16.10
N ASP A 346 13.29 -10.75 15.05
CA ASP A 346 14.74 -10.93 15.21
C ASP A 346 15.30 -9.72 15.97
N THR A 347 15.36 -9.89 17.29
CA THR A 347 15.79 -8.92 18.29
C THR A 347 17.30 -8.71 18.36
N ASP A 348 18.06 -9.06 17.31
CA ASP A 348 19.48 -8.72 17.21
C ASP A 348 19.68 -7.28 16.69
N TRP A 349 18.90 -6.35 17.24
CA TRP A 349 19.21 -4.92 17.16
C TRP A 349 20.35 -4.63 18.15
N GLU A 350 21.57 -5.07 17.83
CA GLU A 350 22.76 -4.40 18.37
C GLU A 350 22.74 -2.98 17.80
N ILE A 351 22.20 -2.05 18.59
CA ILE A 351 22.26 -0.61 18.33
C ILE A 351 23.74 -0.22 18.30
N LEU A 352 24.30 -0.08 17.10
CA LEU A 352 25.65 0.42 16.84
C LEU A 352 25.77 1.94 16.91
#